data_AF-A0A6H0ZSW8-F1
#
_entry.id   AF-A0A6H0ZSW8-F1
#
_cell.length_a   1.000
_cell.length_b   1.000
_cell.length_c   1.000
_cell.angle_alpha   90.00
_cell.angle_beta   90.00
_cell.angle_gamma   90.00
#
_symmetry.space_group_name_H-M   'P 1'
#
loop_
_entity.id
_entity.type
_entity.pdbx_description
1 polymer ?
#
loop_
_entity_poly.entity_id
_entity_poly.type
_entity_poly.pdbx_seq_one_letter_code
_entity_poly.pdbx_strand_id
1 'polypeptide(L)'
;MIKQRRILLDSNIWRYISDAGFQGRLLRIAPHGNVTIQIAPAIMYEALRLRDAPLRRRLVELMANQAFHRLMPEAFSESMEILNEIKRLRPEWLRQNPNLAFFDRSRKDWSRKMGGFWVRCANSPDHEAGYIAESEGSLMDQAEQQILETRSEMLATGWNGNLGLDQIRVTPKEKLWGWNGEPVEAWRWSP
;
A
#
# COMPACT_ATOMS: atom_id res chain seq x y z
N MET A 1 -14.27 -7.78 -29.68
CA MET A 1 -14.30 -7.68 -28.20
C MET A 1 -14.14 -6.22 -27.81
N ILE A 2 -15.13 -5.59 -27.18
CA ILE A 2 -14.97 -4.23 -26.65
C ILE A 2 -14.02 -4.30 -25.46
N LYS A 3 -12.92 -3.54 -25.50
CA LYS A 3 -11.90 -3.50 -24.43
C LYS A 3 -12.51 -2.83 -23.19
N GLN A 4 -12.80 -3.62 -22.17
CA GLN A 4 -13.30 -3.12 -20.88
C GLN A 4 -12.24 -2.23 -20.24
N ARG A 5 -12.58 -0.98 -19.89
CA ARG A 5 -11.64 -0.05 -19.26
C ARG A 5 -11.43 -0.46 -17.80
N ARG A 6 -10.18 -0.57 -17.36
CA ARG A 6 -9.85 -0.84 -15.96
C ARG A 6 -9.56 0.47 -15.25
N ILE A 7 -10.17 0.69 -14.10
CA ILE A 7 -10.00 1.90 -13.30
C ILE A 7 -9.57 1.49 -11.91
N LEU A 8 -8.45 2.04 -11.44
CA LEU A 8 -8.03 1.98 -10.05
C LEU A 8 -8.31 3.33 -9.41
N LEU A 9 -8.97 3.32 -8.25
CA LEU A 9 -9.33 4.54 -7.52
C LEU A 9 -8.36 4.74 -6.35
N ASP A 10 -7.83 5.97 -6.24
CA ASP A 10 -7.01 6.41 -5.12
C ASP A 10 -7.82 6.55 -3.81
N SER A 11 -7.15 6.47 -2.66
CA SER A 11 -7.79 6.57 -1.34
C SER A 11 -8.59 7.86 -1.14
N ASN A 12 -8.13 8.99 -1.71
CA ASN A 12 -8.86 10.25 -1.65
C ASN A 12 -10.20 10.20 -2.41
N ILE A 13 -10.26 9.47 -3.52
CA ILE A 13 -11.48 9.34 -4.33
C ILE A 13 -12.51 8.48 -3.58
N TRP A 14 -12.07 7.43 -2.89
CA TRP A 14 -12.96 6.63 -2.05
C TRP A 14 -13.58 7.46 -0.92
N ARG A 15 -12.77 8.30 -0.28
CA ARG A 15 -13.26 9.23 0.74
C ARG A 15 -14.29 10.21 0.17
N TYR A 16 -13.97 10.84 -0.96
CA TYR A 16 -14.89 11.75 -1.65
C TYR A 16 -16.23 11.09 -1.98
N ILE A 17 -16.21 9.86 -2.51
CA ILE A 17 -17.42 9.09 -2.84
C ILE A 17 -18.24 8.80 -1.58
N SER A 18 -17.57 8.49 -0.48
CA SER A 18 -18.22 8.21 0.81
C SER A 18 -18.89 9.47 1.37
N ASP A 19 -18.16 10.59 1.41
CA ASP A 19 -18.62 11.86 1.97
C ASP A 19 -19.76 12.48 1.11
N ALA A 20 -19.72 12.28 -0.20
CA ALA A 20 -20.77 12.75 -1.11
C ALA A 20 -22.00 11.84 -1.20
N GLY A 21 -22.03 10.70 -0.48
CA GLY A 21 -23.18 9.78 -0.50
C GLY A 21 -23.38 9.02 -1.82
N PHE A 22 -22.34 8.87 -2.64
CA PHE A 22 -22.44 8.26 -3.98
C PHE A 22 -22.15 6.76 -4.02
N GLN A 23 -22.02 6.09 -2.87
CA GLN A 23 -21.70 4.66 -2.75
C GLN A 23 -22.68 3.79 -3.56
N GLY A 24 -23.98 3.99 -3.38
CA GLY A 24 -25.01 3.21 -4.06
C GLY A 24 -25.07 3.44 -5.57
N ARG A 25 -24.59 4.59 -6.08
CA ARG A 25 -24.47 4.84 -7.52
C ARG A 25 -23.26 4.11 -8.08
N LEU A 26 -22.13 4.16 -7.36
CA LEU A 26 -20.90 3.45 -7.74
C LEU A 26 -21.14 1.94 -7.84
N LEU A 27 -21.78 1.35 -6.82
CA LEU A 27 -22.07 -0.08 -6.74
C LEU A 27 -23.03 -0.56 -7.85
N ARG A 28 -23.93 0.30 -8.34
CA ARG A 28 -24.79 -0.02 -9.48
C ARG A 28 -24.07 0.00 -10.82
N ILE A 29 -23.09 0.90 -10.98
CA ILE A 29 -22.34 1.06 -12.24
C ILE A 29 -21.24 0.00 -12.37
N ALA A 30 -20.57 -0.35 -11.26
CA ALA A 30 -19.43 -1.25 -11.25
C ALA A 30 -19.65 -2.62 -11.95
N PRO A 31 -20.78 -3.34 -11.73
CA PRO A 31 -21.01 -4.64 -12.37
C PRO A 31 -21.60 -4.56 -13.78
N HIS A 32 -22.24 -3.45 -14.16
CA HIS A 32 -23.01 -3.31 -15.41
C HIS A 32 -22.39 -2.37 -16.45
N GLY A 33 -21.31 -1.69 -16.10
CA GLY A 33 -20.62 -0.75 -16.99
C GLY A 33 -19.60 -1.41 -17.92
N ASN A 34 -19.16 -0.65 -18.93
CA ASN A 34 -18.01 -1.00 -19.79
C ASN A 34 -16.66 -0.84 -19.07
N VAL A 35 -16.69 -0.83 -17.74
CA VAL A 35 -15.60 -0.48 -16.84
C VAL A 35 -15.48 -1.56 -15.76
N THR A 36 -14.26 -1.94 -15.42
CA THR A 36 -13.96 -2.74 -14.23
C THR A 36 -13.29 -1.83 -13.22
N ILE A 37 -13.95 -1.59 -12.09
CA ILE A 37 -13.33 -0.90 -10.96
C ILE A 37 -12.49 -1.92 -10.19
N GLN A 38 -11.20 -1.65 -10.08
CA GLN A 38 -10.24 -2.47 -9.38
C GLN A 38 -9.96 -1.88 -8.01
N ILE A 39 -9.59 -2.74 -7.07
CA ILE A 39 -9.11 -2.31 -5.77
C ILE A 39 -7.79 -2.98 -5.42
N ALA A 40 -6.82 -2.14 -5.07
CA ALA A 40 -5.49 -2.54 -4.64
C ALA A 40 -5.49 -2.81 -3.13
N PRO A 41 -4.80 -3.86 -2.66
CA PRO A 41 -4.62 -4.12 -1.23
C PRO A 41 -4.03 -2.94 -0.46
N ALA A 42 -3.08 -2.19 -1.02
CA ALA A 42 -2.51 -1.01 -0.36
C ALA A 42 -3.59 0.01 0.09
N ILE A 43 -4.57 0.29 -0.78
CA ILE A 43 -5.66 1.23 -0.48
C ILE A 43 -6.58 0.69 0.63
N MET A 44 -6.79 -0.63 0.68
CA MET A 44 -7.54 -1.26 1.79
C MET A 44 -6.77 -1.15 3.10
N TYR A 45 -5.45 -1.37 3.09
CA TYR A 45 -4.60 -1.19 4.27
C TYR A 45 -4.62 0.25 4.77
N GLU A 46 -4.54 1.24 3.87
CA GLU A 46 -4.69 2.66 4.23
C GLU A 46 -6.03 2.94 4.92
N ALA A 47 -7.14 2.41 4.38
CA ALA A 47 -8.45 2.57 4.99
C ALA A 47 -8.52 1.92 6.38
N LEU A 48 -7.94 0.73 6.56
CA LEU A 48 -7.89 0.02 7.85
C LEU A 48 -7.08 0.77 8.91
N ARG A 49 -6.06 1.54 8.49
CA ARG A 49 -5.23 2.36 9.40
C ARG A 49 -5.90 3.67 9.85
N LEU A 50 -7.08 4.01 9.33
CA LEU A 50 -7.80 5.21 9.76
C LEU A 50 -8.19 5.11 11.25
N ARG A 51 -7.85 6.14 12.04
CA ARG A 51 -8.21 6.22 13.47
C ARG A 51 -9.70 6.42 13.70
N ASP A 52 -10.38 7.15 12.81
CA ASP A 52 -11.83 7.35 12.83
C ASP A 52 -12.55 6.03 12.50
N ALA A 53 -13.05 5.34 13.53
CA ALA A 53 -13.70 4.04 13.38
C ALA A 53 -15.00 4.10 12.53
N PRO A 54 -15.93 5.05 12.74
CA PRO A 54 -17.07 5.23 11.85
C PRO A 54 -16.70 5.46 10.38
N LEU A 55 -15.70 6.29 10.08
CA LEU A 55 -15.23 6.50 8.71
C LEU A 55 -14.57 5.24 8.13
N ARG A 56 -13.70 4.59 8.91
CA ARG A 56 -13.03 3.34 8.55
C ARG A 56 -14.02 2.27 8.13
N ARG A 57 -15.02 1.97 8.96
CA ARG A 57 -16.04 0.95 8.66
C ARG A 57 -16.74 1.23 7.33
N ARG A 58 -17.22 2.47 7.14
CA ARG A 58 -17.89 2.89 5.89
C ARG A 58 -17.02 2.69 4.66
N LEU A 59 -15.74 3.07 4.74
CA LEU A 59 -14.80 2.92 3.63
C LEU A 59 -14.45 1.46 3.36
N VAL A 60 -14.12 0.70 4.41
CA VAL A 60 -13.75 -0.71 4.29
C VAL A 60 -14.91 -1.54 3.74
N GLU A 61 -16.13 -1.33 4.23
CA GLU A 61 -17.34 -2.01 3.72
C GLU A 61 -17.59 -1.71 2.24
N LEU A 62 -17.45 -0.44 1.83
CA LEU A 62 -17.56 -0.04 0.44
C LEU A 62 -16.48 -0.74 -0.39
N MET A 63 -15.22 -0.58 -0.01
CA MET A 63 -14.05 -1.09 -0.72
C MET A 63 -14.03 -2.62 -0.82
N ALA A 64 -14.49 -3.33 0.21
CA ALA A 64 -14.53 -4.79 0.23
C ALA A 64 -15.69 -5.39 -0.59
N ASN A 65 -16.55 -4.56 -1.18
CA ASN A 65 -17.71 -5.02 -1.94
C ASN A 65 -17.31 -5.93 -3.13
N GLN A 66 -18.10 -6.97 -3.37
CA GLN A 66 -17.85 -7.95 -4.44
C GLN A 66 -18.05 -7.37 -5.85
N ALA A 67 -18.68 -6.19 -5.98
CA ALA A 67 -18.82 -5.48 -7.25
C ALA A 67 -17.47 -5.00 -7.82
N PHE A 68 -16.42 -4.96 -7.01
CA PHE A 68 -15.08 -4.53 -7.41
C PHE A 68 -14.14 -5.72 -7.66
N HIS A 69 -13.24 -5.54 -8.61
CA HIS A 69 -12.20 -6.52 -8.93
C HIS A 69 -11.01 -6.35 -7.99
N ARG A 70 -10.83 -7.31 -7.10
CA ARG A 70 -9.77 -7.33 -6.09
C ARG A 70 -8.45 -7.76 -6.72
N LEU A 71 -7.43 -6.93 -6.58
CA LEU A 71 -6.07 -7.24 -7.03
C LEU A 71 -5.35 -8.13 -6.02
N MET A 72 -4.32 -8.83 -6.50
CA MET A 72 -3.33 -9.45 -5.62
C MET A 72 -2.46 -8.35 -4.99
N PRO A 73 -1.87 -8.60 -3.80
CA PRO A 73 -0.95 -7.65 -3.17
C PRO A 73 0.21 -7.28 -4.08
N GLU A 74 0.68 -6.06 -3.90
CA GLU A 74 1.86 -5.51 -4.54
C GLU A 74 3.06 -6.43 -4.28
N ALA A 75 3.26 -6.83 -3.02
CA ALA A 75 4.29 -7.81 -2.62
C ALA A 75 4.24 -9.12 -3.41
N PHE A 76 3.05 -9.59 -3.83
CA PHE A 76 2.94 -10.77 -4.68
C PHE A 76 3.46 -10.48 -6.09
N SER A 77 3.07 -9.35 -6.68
CA SER A 77 3.49 -8.96 -8.03
C SER A 77 5.01 -8.72 -8.09
N GLU A 78 5.55 -7.98 -7.13
CA GLU A 78 6.99 -7.72 -6.98
C GLU A 78 7.78 -9.04 -6.79
N SER A 79 7.30 -9.93 -5.92
CA SER A 79 7.95 -11.24 -5.70
C SER A 79 7.93 -12.11 -6.96
N MET A 80 6.84 -12.04 -7.74
CA MET A 80 6.73 -12.77 -9.00
C MET A 80 7.66 -12.19 -10.07
N GLU A 81 7.87 -10.88 -10.11
CA GLU A 81 8.85 -10.24 -10.99
C GLU A 81 10.27 -10.70 -10.66
N ILE A 82 10.66 -10.65 -9.38
CA ILE A 82 11.96 -11.16 -8.91
C ILE A 82 12.14 -12.63 -9.28
N LEU A 83 11.11 -13.46 -9.03
CA LEU A 83 11.17 -14.89 -9.37
C LEU A 83 11.35 -15.12 -10.88
N ASN A 84 10.65 -14.33 -11.70
CA ASN A 84 10.77 -14.43 -13.16
C ASN A 84 12.18 -14.02 -13.62
N GLU A 85 12.76 -13.01 -12.98
CA GLU A 85 14.10 -12.57 -13.31
C GLU A 85 15.18 -13.57 -12.88
N ILE A 86 15.01 -14.21 -11.72
CA ILE A 86 15.86 -15.34 -11.29
C ILE A 86 15.75 -16.50 -12.28
N LYS A 87 14.54 -16.88 -12.70
CA LYS A 87 14.33 -17.93 -13.71
C LYS A 87 15.04 -17.61 -15.03
N ARG A 88 15.09 -16.33 -15.41
CA ARG A 88 15.71 -15.86 -16.64
C ARG A 88 17.24 -15.82 -16.56
N LEU A 89 17.79 -15.35 -15.44
CA LEU A 89 19.22 -15.05 -15.29
C LEU A 89 20.03 -16.11 -14.54
N ARG A 90 19.43 -16.79 -13.56
CA ARG A 90 20.07 -17.72 -12.62
C ARG A 90 19.14 -18.90 -12.28
N PRO A 91 18.71 -19.70 -13.28
CA PRO A 91 17.80 -20.82 -13.04
C PRO A 91 18.35 -21.84 -12.04
N GLU A 92 19.66 -21.95 -11.90
CA GLU A 92 20.35 -22.82 -10.95
C GLU A 92 20.15 -22.42 -9.47
N TRP A 93 19.73 -21.19 -9.17
CA TRP A 93 19.38 -20.78 -7.81
C TRP A 93 18.01 -21.34 -7.37
N LEU A 94 17.22 -21.87 -8.31
CA LEU A 94 15.91 -22.41 -8.02
C LEU A 94 16.03 -23.80 -7.42
N ARG A 95 15.27 -24.02 -6.34
CA ARG A 95 15.07 -25.36 -5.79
C ARG A 95 14.25 -26.19 -6.77
N GLN A 96 14.66 -27.43 -7.03
CA GLN A 96 13.91 -28.35 -7.87
C GLN A 96 12.52 -28.68 -7.29
N ASN A 97 12.44 -28.86 -5.97
CA ASN A 97 11.20 -29.16 -5.24
C ASN A 97 10.94 -28.12 -4.15
N PRO A 98 10.38 -26.95 -4.48
CA PRO A 98 10.05 -25.93 -3.49
C PRO A 98 8.85 -26.35 -2.63
N ASN A 99 8.89 -26.06 -1.33
CA ASN A 99 7.71 -26.18 -0.48
C ASN A 99 6.78 -24.98 -0.72
N LEU A 100 5.64 -25.23 -1.37
CA LEU A 100 4.66 -24.21 -1.74
C LEU A 100 3.49 -24.07 -0.76
N ALA A 101 3.48 -24.82 0.35
CA ALA A 101 2.35 -24.83 1.28
C ALA A 101 2.02 -23.43 1.84
N PHE A 102 3.05 -22.67 2.21
CA PHE A 102 2.89 -21.29 2.68
C PHE A 102 2.40 -20.37 1.56
N PHE A 103 3.04 -20.43 0.39
CA PHE A 103 2.68 -19.63 -0.78
C PHE A 103 1.20 -19.86 -1.17
N ASP A 104 0.77 -21.12 -1.25
CA ASP A 104 -0.59 -21.48 -1.60
C ASP A 104 -1.60 -20.99 -0.56
N ARG A 105 -1.26 -21.09 0.73
CA ARG A 105 -2.10 -20.57 1.81
C ARG A 105 -2.25 -19.06 1.70
N SER A 106 -1.16 -18.33 1.56
CA SER A 106 -1.17 -16.87 1.44
C SER A 106 -1.92 -16.42 0.19
N ARG A 107 -1.65 -17.04 -0.96
CA ARG A 107 -2.37 -16.73 -2.21
C ARG A 107 -3.87 -16.99 -2.08
N LYS A 108 -4.27 -18.11 -1.45
CA LYS A 108 -5.68 -18.42 -1.20
C LYS A 108 -6.34 -17.42 -0.27
N ASP A 109 -5.62 -16.88 0.72
CA ASP A 109 -6.18 -15.86 1.61
C ASP A 109 -6.66 -14.62 0.84
N TRP A 110 -5.93 -14.23 -0.20
CA TRP A 110 -6.28 -13.10 -1.06
C TRP A 110 -7.33 -13.44 -2.13
N SER A 111 -7.27 -14.64 -2.70
CA SER A 111 -8.10 -14.99 -3.86
C SER A 111 -9.43 -15.67 -3.53
N ARG A 112 -9.63 -16.13 -2.28
CA ARG A 112 -10.85 -16.87 -1.90
C ARG A 112 -12.07 -15.95 -1.89
N LYS A 113 -13.18 -16.49 -2.41
CA LYS A 113 -14.50 -15.84 -2.33
C LYS A 113 -15.11 -15.88 -0.93
N MET A 114 -14.66 -16.83 -0.08
CA MET A 114 -15.15 -17.05 1.28
C MET A 114 -13.97 -17.20 2.24
N GLY A 115 -14.04 -16.53 3.40
CA GLY A 115 -13.07 -16.65 4.50
C GLY A 115 -11.67 -16.11 4.23
N GLY A 116 -11.44 -15.43 3.11
CA GLY A 116 -10.18 -14.74 2.80
C GLY A 116 -10.13 -13.32 3.38
N PHE A 117 -9.00 -12.64 3.19
CA PHE A 117 -8.73 -11.27 3.66
C PHE A 117 -9.91 -10.32 3.40
N TRP A 118 -10.35 -10.21 2.15
CA TRP A 118 -11.45 -9.32 1.77
C TRP A 118 -12.77 -9.61 2.47
N VAL A 119 -13.02 -10.87 2.80
CA VAL A 119 -14.24 -11.27 3.53
C VAL A 119 -14.11 -10.90 5.00
N ARG A 120 -12.92 -11.06 5.59
CA ARG A 120 -12.67 -10.60 6.96
C ARG A 120 -12.80 -9.09 7.07
N CYS A 121 -12.23 -8.32 6.13
CA CYS A 121 -12.37 -6.87 6.11
C CYS A 121 -13.83 -6.44 6.01
N ALA A 122 -14.64 -7.10 5.17
CA ALA A 122 -16.06 -6.79 5.04
C ALA A 122 -16.88 -7.10 6.30
N ASN A 123 -16.57 -8.20 6.99
CA ASN A 123 -17.36 -8.68 8.13
C ASN A 123 -16.93 -8.06 9.47
N SER A 124 -15.64 -7.80 9.64
CA SER A 124 -15.06 -7.33 10.90
C SER A 124 -13.95 -6.29 10.66
N PRO A 125 -14.27 -5.09 10.12
CA PRO A 125 -13.26 -4.06 9.82
C PRO A 125 -12.37 -3.68 11.02
N ASP A 126 -12.96 -3.56 12.21
CA ASP A 126 -12.23 -3.16 13.42
C ASP A 126 -11.29 -4.24 13.93
N HIS A 127 -11.67 -5.51 13.76
CA HIS A 127 -10.81 -6.63 14.13
C HIS A 127 -9.57 -6.68 13.24
N GLU A 128 -9.75 -6.55 11.92
CA GLU A 128 -8.60 -6.51 11.00
C GLU A 128 -7.74 -5.27 11.21
N ALA A 129 -8.34 -4.11 11.52
CA ALA A 129 -7.60 -2.90 11.87
C ALA A 129 -6.75 -3.10 13.14
N GLY A 130 -7.31 -3.76 14.17
CA GLY A 130 -6.58 -4.12 15.39
C GLY A 130 -5.43 -5.09 15.09
N TYR A 131 -5.68 -6.14 14.31
CA TYR A 131 -4.64 -7.09 13.91
C TYR A 131 -3.49 -6.41 13.16
N ILE A 132 -3.80 -5.51 12.22
CA ILE A 132 -2.80 -4.72 11.49
C ILE A 132 -2.02 -3.84 12.46
N ALA A 133 -2.71 -3.11 13.35
CA ALA A 133 -2.07 -2.26 14.35
C ALA A 133 -1.16 -3.05 15.30
N GLU A 134 -1.52 -4.28 15.69
CA GLU A 134 -0.66 -5.14 16.50
C GLU A 134 0.55 -5.65 15.71
N SER A 135 0.37 -6.02 14.44
CA SER A 135 1.45 -6.55 13.59
C SER A 135 2.42 -5.48 13.09
N GLU A 136 1.93 -4.25 12.88
CA GLU A 136 2.69 -3.13 12.30
C GLU A 136 3.00 -2.02 13.31
N GLY A 137 2.37 -2.02 14.48
CA GLY A 137 2.34 -0.87 15.40
C GLY A 137 3.72 -0.40 15.83
N SER A 138 4.63 -1.32 16.15
CA SER A 138 5.99 -0.94 16.51
C SER A 138 6.75 -0.29 15.35
N LEU A 139 6.50 -0.70 14.11
CA LEU A 139 7.23 -0.22 12.93
C LEU A 139 6.72 1.16 12.47
N MET A 140 5.40 1.37 12.51
CA MET A 140 4.79 2.63 12.10
C MET A 140 4.96 3.73 13.15
N ASP A 141 4.82 3.40 14.44
CA ASP A 141 5.07 4.37 15.51
C ASP A 141 6.53 4.84 15.50
N GLN A 142 7.47 3.93 15.22
CA GLN A 142 8.89 4.26 15.04
C GLN A 142 9.13 5.16 13.82
N ALA A 143 8.49 4.88 12.68
CA ALA A 143 8.61 5.71 11.48
C ALA A 143 8.00 7.11 11.68
N GLU A 144 6.85 7.21 12.35
CA GLU A 144 6.21 8.49 12.67
C GLU A 144 7.04 9.30 13.66
N GLN A 145 7.56 8.65 14.72
CA GLN A 145 8.50 9.27 15.66
C GLN A 145 9.75 9.78 14.97
N GLN A 146 10.36 8.98 14.09
CA GLN A 146 11.56 9.37 13.36
C GLN A 146 11.31 10.55 12.41
N ILE A 147 10.14 10.63 11.76
CA ILE A 147 9.75 11.80 10.96
C ILE A 147 9.55 13.04 11.84
N LEU A 148 8.93 12.89 13.01
CA LEU A 148 8.70 13.99 13.96
C LEU A 148 10.00 14.50 14.57
N GLU A 149 10.92 13.59 14.93
CA GLU A 149 12.27 13.89 15.42
C GLU A 149 13.10 14.57 14.34
N THR A 150 13.11 14.03 13.11
CA THR A 150 13.79 14.67 11.98
C THR A 150 13.24 16.09 11.74
N ARG A 151 11.92 16.29 11.84
CA ARG A 151 11.31 17.62 11.72
C ARG A 151 11.66 18.54 12.88
N SER A 152 11.71 18.04 14.11
CA SER A 152 12.02 18.86 15.30
C SER A 152 13.48 19.28 15.31
N GLU A 153 14.41 18.40 14.92
CA GLU A 153 15.82 18.69 14.70
C GLU A 153 16.03 19.73 13.59
N MET A 154 15.26 19.63 12.50
CA MET A 154 15.27 20.61 11.41
C MET A 154 14.71 21.98 11.83
N LEU A 155 13.68 22.03 12.69
CA LEU A 155 13.18 23.29 13.24
C LEU A 155 14.17 23.92 14.24
N ALA A 156 14.84 23.09 15.06
CA ALA A 156 15.83 23.54 16.05
C ALA A 156 17.09 24.16 15.42
N THR A 157 17.38 23.83 14.16
CA THR A 157 18.48 24.44 13.38
C THR A 157 18.09 25.79 12.72
N GLY A 158 16.90 26.34 13.02
CA GLY A 158 16.50 27.69 12.62
C GLY A 158 15.72 27.78 11.30
N TRP A 159 15.05 26.70 10.89
CA TRP A 159 14.43 26.55 9.58
C TRP A 159 12.96 27.01 9.56
N ASN A 160 12.62 28.03 8.75
CA ASN A 160 11.30 28.70 8.72
C ASN A 160 10.61 28.65 7.33
N GLY A 161 10.69 27.55 6.57
CA GLY A 161 10.09 27.47 5.23
C GLY A 161 9.56 26.08 4.84
N ASN A 162 8.39 26.06 4.20
CA ASN A 162 7.76 24.87 3.60
C ASN A 162 8.40 24.60 2.22
N LEU A 163 9.55 23.91 2.18
CA LEU A 163 10.15 23.40 0.93
C LEU A 163 9.90 21.89 0.84
N GLY A 164 9.63 21.40 -0.37
CA GLY A 164 9.43 19.97 -0.61
C GLY A 164 10.70 19.16 -0.30
N LEU A 165 10.56 17.88 0.09
CA LEU A 165 11.69 17.00 0.42
C LEU A 165 12.69 16.84 -0.73
N ASP A 166 12.25 17.07 -1.97
CA ASP A 166 13.02 17.09 -3.22
C ASP A 166 13.99 18.30 -3.33
N GLN A 167 13.77 19.33 -2.51
CA GLN A 167 14.56 20.57 -2.52
C GLN A 167 15.62 20.59 -1.41
N ILE A 168 15.58 19.62 -0.50
CA ILE A 168 16.54 19.50 0.59
C ILE A 168 17.74 18.71 0.08
N ARG A 169 18.91 19.35 -0.01
CA ARG A 169 20.16 18.70 -0.42
C ARG A 169 21.17 18.67 0.73
N VAL A 170 21.82 17.52 0.91
CA VAL A 170 22.86 17.27 1.90
C VAL A 170 24.17 16.99 1.15
N THR A 171 25.25 17.51 1.70
CA THR A 171 26.61 17.22 1.24
C THR A 171 27.27 16.32 2.28
N PRO A 172 27.52 15.03 1.97
CA PRO A 172 28.26 14.13 2.85
C PRO A 172 29.58 14.76 3.34
N LYS A 173 29.84 14.69 4.64
CA LYS A 173 31.08 15.20 5.25
C LYS A 173 32.30 14.38 4.85
N GLU A 174 32.11 13.12 4.53
CA GLU A 174 33.15 12.20 4.08
C GLU A 174 33.01 11.90 2.59
N LYS A 175 34.15 11.77 1.92
CA LYS A 175 34.20 11.49 0.48
C LYS A 175 33.85 10.03 0.23
N LEU A 176 32.62 9.79 -0.24
CA LEU A 176 32.15 8.46 -0.61
C LEU A 176 32.69 8.02 -1.97
N TRP A 177 32.97 6.73 -2.11
CA TRP A 177 33.33 6.16 -3.40
C TRP A 177 32.18 6.28 -4.41
N GLY A 178 32.50 6.80 -5.60
CA GLY A 178 31.53 7.02 -6.68
C GLY A 178 30.75 8.34 -6.59
N TRP A 179 30.95 9.13 -5.53
CA TRP A 179 30.33 10.45 -5.42
C TRP A 179 31.20 11.55 -6.05
N ASN A 180 30.58 12.40 -6.86
CA ASN A 180 31.24 13.46 -7.62
C ASN A 180 31.39 14.78 -6.84
N GLY A 181 30.95 14.83 -5.58
CA GLY A 181 31.01 16.03 -4.74
C GLY A 181 29.78 16.94 -4.81
N GLU A 182 28.78 16.59 -5.63
CA GLU A 182 27.55 17.38 -5.74
C GLU A 182 26.59 17.13 -4.57
N PRO A 183 25.87 18.14 -4.06
CA PRO A 183 24.85 17.95 -3.03
C PRO A 183 23.76 16.97 -3.49
N VAL A 184 23.46 15.96 -2.67
CA VAL A 184 22.46 14.92 -2.95
C VAL A 184 21.17 15.16 -2.18
N GLU A 185 20.02 14.71 -2.70
CA GLU A 185 18.74 14.86 -2.00
C GLU A 185 18.77 14.19 -0.61
N ALA A 186 18.34 14.91 0.42
CA ALA A 186 18.49 14.51 1.82
C ALA A 186 17.80 13.17 2.15
N TRP A 187 16.66 12.88 1.52
CA TRP A 187 15.93 11.63 1.74
C TRP A 187 16.64 10.40 1.13
N ARG A 188 17.58 10.60 0.20
CA ARG A 188 18.45 9.51 -0.31
C ARG A 188 19.56 9.16 0.68
N TRP A 189 19.74 9.99 1.69
CA TRP A 189 20.74 9.82 2.73
C TRP A 189 20.03 9.30 3.99
N SER A 190 20.08 7.98 4.19
CA SER A 190 19.73 7.38 5.48
C SER A 190 21.02 7.19 6.28
N PRO A 191 21.11 7.62 7.55
CA PRO A 191 22.22 7.27 8.42
C PRO A 191 22.33 5.77 8.65
#